data_AF-A0A1G1IV99-F1
#
_entry.id   AF-A0A1G1IV99-F1
#
_cell.length_a   1.000
_cell.length_b   1.000
_cell.length_c   1.000
_cell.angle_alpha   90.00
_cell.angle_beta   90.00
_cell.angle_gamma   90.00
#
_symmetry.space_group_name_H-M   'P 1'
#
loop_
_entity.id
_entity.type
_entity.pdbx_description
1 polymer ?
#
loop_
_entity_poly.entity_id
_entity_poly.type
_entity_poly.pdbx_seq_one_letter_code
_entity_poly.pdbx_strand_id
1 'polypeptide(L)'
;MSTEQHKKFLIEEPSGLFFLGVSGLLILLGVYCFSERNIQMKSLEGKLHAELDKNVQWSSYWDGQKQLYAQNQQKVLAAHPELKNPNHPLTRIIAEIENEFPTLLTNPGGPFIAMKLAENRYENGRLKAMSSLDEPVQKATASDNLSKQKYDKWRNLEDWRSVRKGMSKDQVRNLLGEPNQISHNILGFEDWIYGSGRYQGGGQVTFGLGASVEGWDEPEFNN
;
A
#
# COMPACT_ATOMS: atom_id res chain seq x y z
N MET A 1 10.33 -8.11 95.53
CA MET A 1 9.62 -8.85 96.59
C MET A 1 8.27 -9.27 96.01
N SER A 2 8.01 -10.59 95.93
CA SER A 2 6.74 -11.24 95.55
C SER A 2 6.27 -11.13 94.08
N THR A 3 5.75 -12.14 93.40
CA THR A 3 5.77 -13.61 93.51
C THR A 3 5.30 -14.10 92.14
N GLU A 4 6.01 -15.03 91.51
CA GLU A 4 5.56 -15.74 90.32
C GLU A 4 4.33 -16.61 90.65
N GLN A 5 3.29 -16.55 89.81
CA GLN A 5 2.27 -17.60 89.74
C GLN A 5 2.27 -18.22 88.34
N HIS A 6 2.98 -19.34 88.23
CA HIS A 6 2.89 -20.26 87.09
C HIS A 6 1.54 -21.01 87.14
N LYS A 7 0.60 -20.67 86.25
CA LYS A 7 -0.52 -21.55 85.90
C LYS A 7 -0.05 -22.55 84.85
N LYS A 8 0.18 -23.80 85.27
CA LYS A 8 0.30 -24.95 84.36
C LYS A 8 -1.06 -25.23 83.73
N PHE A 9 -1.23 -24.90 82.46
CA PHE A 9 -2.26 -25.49 81.62
C PHE A 9 -1.76 -26.86 81.16
N LEU A 10 -2.40 -27.92 81.64
CA LEU A 10 -2.30 -29.26 81.07
C LEU A 10 -3.02 -29.23 79.71
N ILE A 11 -2.25 -29.24 78.64
CA ILE A 11 -2.74 -29.53 77.29
C ILE A 11 -2.71 -31.05 77.17
N GLU A 12 -3.89 -31.68 77.16
CA GLU A 12 -4.04 -33.09 76.79
C GLU A 12 -3.61 -33.27 75.34
N GLU A 13 -2.62 -34.13 75.10
CA GLU A 13 -2.18 -34.50 73.75
C GLU A 13 -3.26 -35.34 73.06
N PRO A 14 -3.83 -34.90 71.91
CA PRO A 14 -4.66 -35.77 71.12
C PRO A 14 -3.80 -36.87 70.48
N SER A 15 -4.06 -38.10 70.91
CA SER A 15 -3.57 -39.36 70.36
C SER A 15 -3.24 -39.34 68.85
N GLY A 16 -1.96 -39.59 68.56
CA GLY A 16 -1.29 -39.45 67.26
C GLY A 16 -1.63 -40.49 66.18
N LEU A 17 -2.91 -40.75 65.92
CA LEU A 17 -3.33 -41.65 64.83
C LEU A 17 -4.02 -40.94 63.64
N PHE A 18 -4.28 -39.63 63.73
CA PHE A 18 -4.85 -38.84 62.61
C PHE A 18 -3.81 -38.12 61.74
N PHE A 19 -2.54 -38.02 62.17
CA PHE A 19 -1.52 -37.25 61.45
C PHE A 19 -0.92 -37.93 60.20
N LEU A 20 -1.07 -39.26 60.06
CA LEU A 20 -0.55 -39.99 58.90
C LEU A 20 -1.48 -39.91 57.66
N GLY A 21 -2.78 -39.65 57.86
CA GLY A 21 -3.74 -39.54 56.75
C GLY A 21 -3.70 -38.19 56.03
N VAL A 22 -3.53 -37.10 56.78
CA VAL A 22 -3.57 -35.72 56.23
C VAL A 22 -2.27 -35.37 55.51
N SER A 23 -1.12 -35.86 55.99
CA SER A 23 0.18 -35.62 55.35
C SER A 23 0.31 -36.30 53.98
N GLY A 24 -0.19 -37.53 53.83
CA GLY A 24 -0.20 -38.25 52.57
C GLY A 24 -1.06 -37.58 51.49
N LEU A 25 -2.24 -37.05 51.87
CA LEU A 25 -3.13 -36.34 50.96
C LEU A 25 -2.53 -35.01 50.47
N LEU A 26 -1.85 -34.27 51.37
CA LEU A 26 -1.16 -33.03 51.01
C LEU A 26 0.04 -33.27 50.08
N ILE A 27 0.76 -34.38 50.24
CA ILE A 27 1.85 -34.76 49.33
C ILE A 27 1.28 -35.11 47.94
N LEU A 28 0.20 -35.89 47.86
CA LEU A 28 -0.44 -36.23 46.58
C LEU A 28 -1.00 -35.00 45.85
N LEU A 29 -1.66 -34.08 46.58
CA LEU A 29 -2.13 -32.81 46.02
C LEU A 29 -0.96 -31.92 45.56
N GLY A 30 0.14 -31.91 46.31
CA GLY A 30 1.37 -31.21 45.92
C GLY A 30 1.98 -31.74 44.62
N VAL A 31 2.08 -33.07 44.48
CA VAL A 31 2.59 -33.73 43.26
C VAL A 31 1.67 -33.49 42.07
N TYR A 32 0.34 -33.54 42.27
CA TYR A 32 -0.64 -33.27 41.22
C TYR A 32 -0.57 -31.81 40.74
N CYS A 33 -0.57 -30.84 41.65
CA CYS A 33 -0.41 -29.41 41.31
C CYS A 33 0.93 -29.11 40.61
N PHE A 34 2.01 -29.81 41.00
CA PHE A 34 3.29 -29.68 40.34
C PHE A 34 3.27 -30.28 38.92
N SER A 35 2.58 -31.40 38.72
CA SER A 35 2.42 -32.03 37.40
C SER A 35 1.66 -31.14 36.42
N GLU A 36 0.52 -30.57 36.83
CA GLU A 36 -0.26 -29.65 35.98
C GLU A 36 0.54 -28.39 35.62
N ARG A 37 1.28 -27.81 36.58
CA ARG A 37 2.17 -26.67 36.30
C ARG A 37 3.28 -27.01 35.31
N ASN A 38 3.85 -28.22 35.39
CA ASN A 38 4.89 -28.66 34.46
C ASN A 38 4.33 -28.85 33.03
N ILE A 39 3.11 -29.39 32.89
CA ILE A 39 2.44 -29.51 31.58
C ILE A 39 2.13 -28.12 30.99
N GLN A 40 1.65 -27.19 31.81
CA GLN A 40 1.39 -25.79 31.40
C GLN A 40 2.70 -25.11 30.94
N MET A 41 3.80 -25.28 31.68
CA MET A 41 5.11 -24.73 31.33
C MET A 41 5.64 -25.27 30.00
N LYS A 42 5.57 -26.59 29.77
CA LYS A 42 5.98 -27.20 28.49
C LYS A 42 5.13 -26.72 27.31
N SER A 43 3.82 -26.52 27.53
CA SER A 43 2.94 -25.96 26.51
C SER A 43 3.29 -24.50 26.18
N LEU A 44 3.67 -23.69 27.18
CA LEU A 44 4.11 -22.31 27.00
C LEU A 44 5.45 -22.23 26.25
N GLU A 45 6.42 -23.08 26.61
CA GLU A 45 7.70 -23.19 25.90
C GLU A 45 7.49 -23.55 24.42
N GLY A 46 6.62 -24.52 24.12
CA GLY A 46 6.28 -24.88 22.74
C GLY A 46 5.66 -23.74 21.94
N LYS A 47 4.76 -22.95 22.54
CA LYS A 47 4.17 -21.76 21.91
C LYS A 47 5.20 -20.65 21.67
N LEU A 48 6.10 -20.43 22.63
CA LEU A 48 7.17 -19.43 22.52
C LEU A 48 8.15 -19.79 21.40
N HIS A 49 8.57 -21.06 21.31
CA HIS A 49 9.43 -21.53 20.23
C HIS A 49 8.76 -21.38 18.86
N ALA A 50 7.49 -21.77 18.72
CA ALA A 50 6.76 -21.60 17.47
C ALA A 50 6.63 -20.13 17.03
N GLU A 51 6.48 -19.20 17.97
CA GLU A 51 6.42 -17.77 17.66
C GLU A 51 7.79 -17.19 17.33
N LEU A 52 8.85 -17.64 18.00
CA LEU A 52 10.23 -17.27 17.68
C LEU A 52 10.63 -17.75 16.28
N ASP A 53 10.25 -18.97 15.90
CA ASP A 53 10.51 -19.54 14.59
C ASP A 53 9.81 -18.73 13.48
N LYS A 54 8.55 -18.32 13.69
CA LYS A 54 7.87 -17.42 12.75
C LYS A 54 8.59 -16.09 12.63
N ASN A 55 9.04 -15.49 13.74
CA ASN A 55 9.75 -14.22 13.72
C ASN A 55 11.07 -14.31 12.94
N VAL A 56 11.81 -15.41 13.10
CA VAL A 56 13.03 -15.69 12.34
C VAL A 56 12.73 -15.85 10.85
N GLN A 57 11.67 -16.59 10.49
CA GLN A 57 11.23 -16.74 9.09
C GLN A 57 10.84 -15.39 8.46
N TRP A 58 10.08 -14.56 9.18
CA TRP A 58 9.71 -13.23 8.73
C TRP A 58 10.93 -12.32 8.54
N SER A 59 11.90 -12.34 9.45
CA SER A 59 13.14 -11.57 9.31
C SER A 59 13.91 -11.98 8.05
N SER A 60 14.11 -13.28 7.83
CA SER A 60 14.82 -13.80 6.66
C SER A 60 14.11 -13.42 5.35
N TYR A 61 12.78 -13.46 5.33
CA TYR A 61 12.01 -12.99 4.18
C TYR A 61 12.28 -11.52 3.88
N TRP A 62 12.19 -10.64 4.88
CA TRP A 62 12.42 -9.20 4.72
C TRP A 62 13.84 -8.87 4.28
N ASP A 63 14.84 -9.58 4.80
CA ASP A 63 16.23 -9.40 4.38
C ASP A 63 16.44 -9.80 2.92
N GLY A 64 15.78 -10.88 2.48
CA GLY A 64 15.71 -11.24 1.07
C GLY A 64 15.11 -10.12 0.21
N GLN A 65 13.97 -9.56 0.61
CA GLN A 65 13.32 -8.47 -0.15
C GLN A 65 14.23 -7.24 -0.27
N LYS A 66 14.91 -6.83 0.82
CA LYS A 66 15.89 -5.72 0.81
C LYS A 66 17.06 -6.00 -0.12
N GLN A 67 17.57 -7.24 -0.12
CA GLN A 67 18.66 -7.62 -1.02
C GLN A 67 18.23 -7.56 -2.49
N LEU A 68 17.03 -8.05 -2.82
CA LEU A 68 16.48 -7.95 -4.17
C LEU A 68 16.26 -6.48 -4.59
N TYR A 69 15.76 -5.63 -3.70
CA TYR A 69 15.63 -4.19 -3.96
C TYR A 69 16.99 -3.57 -4.34
N ALA A 70 18.02 -3.81 -3.51
CA ALA A 70 19.36 -3.29 -3.75
C ALA A 70 19.95 -3.80 -5.07
N GLN A 71 19.77 -5.09 -5.39
CA GLN A 71 20.19 -5.66 -6.68
C GLN A 71 19.48 -5.00 -7.87
N ASN A 72 18.18 -4.78 -7.76
CA ASN A 72 17.41 -4.15 -8.83
C ASN A 72 17.77 -2.67 -9.00
N GLN A 73 18.06 -1.95 -7.91
CA GLN A 73 18.60 -0.59 -7.98
C GLN A 73 19.95 -0.58 -8.73
N GLN A 74 20.84 -1.53 -8.47
CA GLN A 74 22.10 -1.65 -9.23
C GLN A 74 21.87 -1.94 -10.71
N LYS A 75 20.89 -2.79 -11.06
CA LYS A 75 20.53 -3.06 -12.46
C LYS A 75 20.02 -1.80 -13.17
N VAL A 76 19.18 -1.01 -12.51
CA VAL A 76 18.69 0.27 -13.06
C VAL A 76 19.85 1.24 -13.26
N LEU A 77 20.74 1.40 -12.27
CA LEU A 77 21.93 2.26 -12.39
C LEU A 77 22.94 1.79 -13.45
N ALA A 78 23.00 0.49 -13.70
CA ALA A 78 23.83 -0.07 -14.78
C ALA A 78 23.23 0.20 -16.17
N ALA A 79 21.90 0.14 -16.29
CA ALA A 79 21.18 0.46 -17.52
C ALA A 79 21.12 1.97 -17.81
N HIS A 80 21.08 2.80 -16.77
CA HIS A 80 20.94 4.26 -16.83
C HIS A 80 22.08 4.95 -16.06
N PRO A 81 23.32 4.96 -16.61
CA PRO A 81 24.47 5.57 -15.94
C PRO A 81 24.31 7.07 -15.66
N GLU A 82 23.45 7.77 -16.42
CA GLU A 82 23.09 9.18 -16.23
C GLU A 82 22.46 9.46 -14.86
N LEU A 83 21.84 8.46 -14.23
CA LEU A 83 21.24 8.60 -12.89
C LEU A 83 22.27 8.85 -11.79
N LYS A 84 23.56 8.60 -12.06
CA LYS A 84 24.65 8.96 -11.15
C LYS A 84 24.84 10.48 -11.01
N ASN A 85 24.31 11.27 -11.96
CA ASN A 85 24.35 12.72 -11.89
C ASN A 85 23.10 13.25 -11.17
N PRO A 86 23.23 13.91 -10.00
CA PRO A 86 22.09 14.45 -9.27
C PRO A 86 21.38 15.62 -10.00
N ASN A 87 22.05 16.24 -10.97
CA ASN A 87 21.48 17.30 -11.78
C ASN A 87 20.77 16.80 -13.04
N HIS A 88 20.84 15.50 -13.34
CA HIS A 88 20.14 14.96 -14.49
C HIS A 88 18.61 15.00 -14.26
N PRO A 89 17.79 15.41 -15.23
CA PRO A 89 16.34 15.51 -15.07
C PRO A 89 15.69 14.21 -14.58
N LEU A 90 16.08 13.06 -15.14
CA LEU A 90 15.55 11.75 -14.69
C LEU A 90 15.84 11.46 -13.22
N THR A 91 17.03 11.82 -12.72
CA THR A 91 17.38 11.62 -11.31
C THR A 91 16.45 12.41 -10.38
N ARG A 92 16.13 13.65 -10.76
CA ARG A 92 15.20 14.50 -9.99
C ARG A 92 13.78 13.92 -10.02
N ILE A 93 13.31 13.47 -11.18
CA ILE A 93 11.99 12.85 -11.32
C ILE A 93 11.89 11.55 -10.50
N ILE A 94 12.94 10.72 -10.47
CA ILE A 94 12.97 9.52 -9.62
C ILE A 94 12.86 9.89 -8.15
N ALA A 95 13.61 10.89 -7.68
CA ALA A 95 13.53 11.34 -6.28
C ALA A 95 12.12 11.88 -5.93
N GLU A 96 11.46 12.59 -6.86
CA GLU A 96 10.07 13.01 -6.70
C GLU A 96 9.11 11.80 -6.59
N ILE A 97 9.26 10.80 -7.46
CA ILE A 97 8.46 9.57 -7.44
C ILE A 97 8.66 8.78 -6.14
N GLU A 98 9.89 8.64 -5.66
CA GLU A 98 10.18 7.95 -4.41
C GLU A 98 9.56 8.66 -3.20
N ASN A 99 9.48 9.99 -3.23
CA ASN A 99 8.80 10.78 -2.21
C ASN A 99 7.27 10.69 -2.31
N GLU A 100 6.71 10.68 -3.53
CA GLU A 100 5.27 10.50 -3.76
C GLU A 100 4.77 9.09 -3.42
N PHE A 101 5.60 8.07 -3.67
CA PHE A 101 5.25 6.66 -3.48
C PHE A 101 6.29 5.92 -2.61
N PRO A 102 6.32 6.18 -1.28
CA PRO A 102 7.29 5.53 -0.38
C PRO A 102 7.23 4.00 -0.38
N THR A 103 6.08 3.42 -0.75
CA THR A 103 5.90 1.97 -0.89
C THR A 103 6.75 1.35 -2.00
N LEU A 104 7.24 2.14 -2.96
CA LEU A 104 8.19 1.65 -3.97
C LEU A 104 9.54 1.31 -3.35
N LEU A 105 9.95 1.97 -2.26
CA LEU A 105 11.22 1.73 -1.58
C LEU A 105 11.27 0.38 -0.83
N THR A 106 10.11 -0.19 -0.53
CA THR A 106 9.98 -1.47 0.19
C THR A 106 9.62 -2.65 -0.70
N ASN A 107 9.27 -2.39 -1.97
CA ASN A 107 8.95 -3.39 -2.96
C ASN A 107 10.19 -3.75 -3.78
N PRO A 108 10.61 -5.03 -3.87
CA PRO A 108 11.77 -5.41 -4.70
C PRO A 108 11.70 -4.93 -6.16
N GLY A 109 10.51 -4.86 -6.74
CA GLY A 109 10.28 -4.36 -8.10
C GLY A 109 10.21 -2.83 -8.21
N GLY A 110 10.20 -2.13 -7.07
CA GLY A 110 10.08 -0.68 -6.97
C GLY A 110 11.05 0.11 -7.86
N PRO A 111 12.35 -0.22 -7.92
CA PRO A 111 13.30 0.52 -8.75
C PRO A 111 12.92 0.53 -10.24
N PHE A 112 12.44 -0.60 -10.78
CA PHE A 112 12.02 -0.66 -12.20
C PHE A 112 10.72 0.12 -12.45
N ILE A 113 9.78 0.06 -11.51
CA ILE A 113 8.51 0.80 -11.59
C ILE A 113 8.80 2.31 -11.55
N ALA A 114 9.63 2.75 -10.61
CA ALA A 114 10.04 4.15 -10.47
C ALA A 114 10.75 4.64 -11.74
N MET A 115 11.66 3.84 -12.30
CA MET A 115 12.35 4.18 -13.54
C MET A 115 11.36 4.35 -14.70
N LYS A 116 10.47 3.38 -14.94
CA LYS A 116 9.49 3.45 -16.03
C LYS A 116 8.56 4.66 -15.90
N LEU A 117 8.14 4.97 -14.68
CA LEU A 117 7.32 6.15 -14.42
C LEU A 117 8.11 7.45 -14.66
N ALA A 118 9.40 7.47 -14.29
CA ALA A 118 10.27 8.61 -14.53
C ALA A 118 10.50 8.88 -16.02
N GLU A 119 10.73 7.83 -16.82
CA GLU A 119 10.83 7.92 -18.28
C GLU A 119 9.56 8.51 -18.88
N ASN A 120 8.40 7.99 -18.48
CA ASN A 120 7.11 8.50 -18.95
C ASN A 120 6.92 9.99 -18.61
N ARG A 121 7.25 10.41 -17.38
CA ARG A 121 7.15 11.82 -16.97
C ARG A 121 8.12 12.71 -17.75
N TYR A 122 9.34 12.24 -17.97
CA TYR A 122 10.36 12.94 -18.75
C TYR A 122 9.92 13.14 -20.20
N GLU A 123 9.46 12.08 -20.87
CA GLU A 123 8.97 12.15 -22.25
C GLU A 123 7.75 13.06 -22.38
N ASN A 124 6.81 12.99 -21.44
CA ASN A 124 5.66 13.89 -21.42
C ASN A 124 6.07 15.36 -21.25
N GLY A 125 7.06 15.64 -20.38
CA GLY A 125 7.63 16.99 -20.23
C GLY A 125 8.30 17.49 -21.51
N ARG A 126 9.06 16.61 -22.18
CA ARG A 126 9.72 16.89 -23.45
C ARG A 126 8.73 17.20 -24.58
N LEU A 127 7.68 16.38 -24.72
CA LEU A 127 6.63 16.59 -25.72
C LEU A 127 5.87 17.90 -25.49
N LYS A 128 5.55 18.24 -24.23
CA LYS A 128 4.94 19.52 -23.88
C LYS A 128 5.84 20.70 -24.24
N ALA A 129 7.14 20.59 -23.97
CA ALA A 129 8.10 21.63 -24.35
C ALA A 129 8.20 21.79 -25.87
N MET A 130 8.24 20.69 -26.64
CA MET A 130 8.25 20.74 -28.11
C MET A 130 6.96 21.36 -28.66
N SER A 131 5.79 20.97 -28.15
CA SER A 131 4.51 21.55 -28.57
C SER A 131 4.41 23.05 -28.29
N SER A 132 5.12 23.56 -27.27
CA SER A 132 5.11 25.00 -26.93
C SER A 132 5.99 25.85 -27.85
N LEU A 133 6.89 25.24 -28.64
CA LEU A 133 7.75 25.94 -29.58
C LEU A 133 7.06 26.21 -30.93
N ASP A 134 6.04 25.41 -31.26
CA ASP A 134 5.27 25.52 -32.50
C ASP A 134 3.96 26.33 -32.33
N GLU A 135 3.76 27.04 -31.21
CA GLU A 135 2.70 28.04 -31.07
C GLU A 135 3.20 29.44 -31.47
N PRO A 136 3.08 29.86 -32.75
CA PRO A 136 3.21 31.26 -33.10
C PRO A 136 1.95 32.01 -32.63
N VAL A 137 2.12 32.87 -31.62
CA VAL A 137 1.49 34.21 -31.53
C VAL A 137 0.06 34.30 -32.11
N GLN A 138 -0.89 33.53 -31.58
CA GLN A 138 -2.33 33.79 -31.80
C GLN A 138 -3.06 34.05 -30.48
N LYS A 139 -2.40 34.78 -29.57
CA LYS A 139 -3.00 35.24 -28.32
C LYS A 139 -3.14 36.75 -28.30
N ALA A 140 -3.95 37.26 -29.20
CA ALA A 140 -4.73 38.49 -29.03
C ALA A 140 -5.89 38.44 -30.05
N THR A 141 -7.14 38.60 -29.59
CA THR A 141 -8.41 38.60 -30.36
C THR A 141 -9.22 37.28 -30.51
N ALA A 142 -9.24 36.39 -29.50
CA ALA A 142 -10.30 35.37 -29.41
C ALA A 142 -10.81 35.09 -27.97
N SER A 143 -10.65 36.05 -27.06
CA SER A 143 -11.37 36.10 -25.78
C SER A 143 -12.51 37.09 -25.99
N ASP A 144 -13.74 36.68 -26.33
CA ASP A 144 -14.71 36.43 -25.27
C ASP A 144 -15.96 35.64 -25.68
N ASN A 145 -16.06 35.11 -26.91
CA ASN A 145 -17.34 34.57 -27.41
C ASN A 145 -17.37 33.09 -27.83
N LEU A 146 -16.30 32.31 -27.59
CA LEU A 146 -16.28 30.85 -27.88
C LEU A 146 -16.46 29.95 -26.63
N SER A 147 -16.55 30.52 -25.43
CA SER A 147 -16.54 29.77 -24.17
C SER A 147 -17.86 29.09 -23.78
N LYS A 148 -18.93 29.21 -24.58
CA LYS A 148 -20.24 28.63 -24.26
C LYS A 148 -20.78 27.63 -25.28
N GLN A 149 -20.05 27.36 -26.36
CA GLN A 149 -20.51 26.50 -27.46
C GLN A 149 -19.45 25.49 -27.93
N LYS A 150 -18.46 25.16 -27.09
CA LYS A 150 -17.71 23.91 -27.24
C LYS A 150 -18.60 22.83 -26.64
N TYR A 151 -19.57 22.37 -27.44
CA TYR A 151 -20.54 21.34 -27.07
C TYR A 151 -19.85 20.22 -26.29
N ASP A 152 -20.46 19.81 -25.18
CA ASP A 152 -20.15 18.61 -24.43
C ASP A 152 -20.26 17.38 -25.37
N LYS A 153 -19.26 17.15 -26.24
CA LYS A 153 -19.28 16.06 -27.23
C LYS A 153 -19.49 14.71 -26.54
N TRP A 154 -18.95 14.56 -25.34
CA TRP A 154 -19.18 13.42 -24.48
C TRP A 154 -20.67 13.17 -24.15
N ARG A 155 -21.62 14.08 -24.38
CA ARG A 155 -23.05 13.77 -24.23
C ARG A 155 -23.60 12.93 -25.37
N ASN A 156 -22.90 12.82 -26.49
CA ASN A 156 -23.30 11.99 -27.62
C ASN A 156 -22.88 10.53 -27.39
N LEU A 157 -23.86 9.64 -27.19
CA LEU A 157 -23.61 8.21 -26.97
C LEU A 157 -22.96 7.51 -28.17
N GLU A 158 -23.17 7.99 -29.40
CA GLU A 158 -22.52 7.40 -30.58
C GLU A 158 -20.99 7.58 -30.55
N ASP A 159 -20.51 8.70 -29.98
CA ASP A 159 -19.09 8.97 -29.83
C ASP A 159 -18.46 8.07 -28.75
N TRP A 160 -19.18 7.81 -27.64
CA TRP A 160 -18.78 6.83 -26.63
C TRP A 160 -18.68 5.41 -27.21
N ARG A 161 -19.67 5.03 -28.01
CA ARG A 161 -19.69 3.75 -28.73
C ARG A 161 -18.65 3.68 -29.84
N SER A 162 -17.91 4.75 -30.12
CA SER A 162 -16.78 4.77 -31.04
C SER A 162 -15.44 4.62 -30.33
N VAL A 163 -15.38 4.76 -29.00
CA VAL A 163 -14.17 4.50 -28.21
C VAL A 163 -13.79 3.03 -28.32
N ARG A 164 -12.49 2.76 -28.51
CA ARG A 164 -11.95 1.39 -28.64
C ARG A 164 -10.69 1.26 -27.80
N LYS A 165 -10.45 0.04 -27.32
CA LYS A 165 -9.20 -0.32 -26.66
C LYS A 165 -8.01 0.00 -27.59
N GLY A 166 -6.96 0.60 -27.03
CA GLY A 166 -5.75 1.00 -27.76
C GLY A 166 -5.78 2.43 -28.33
N MET A 167 -6.91 3.15 -28.28
CA MET A 167 -6.94 4.56 -28.69
C MET A 167 -6.02 5.42 -27.82
N SER A 168 -5.37 6.41 -28.42
CA SER A 168 -4.56 7.39 -27.70
C SER A 168 -5.43 8.44 -27.02
N LYS A 169 -4.85 9.15 -26.04
CA LYS A 169 -5.50 10.27 -25.34
C LYS A 169 -6.02 11.36 -26.29
N ASP A 170 -5.27 11.66 -27.35
CA ASP A 170 -5.68 12.71 -28.30
C ASP A 170 -6.83 12.24 -29.20
N GLN A 171 -6.88 10.96 -29.56
CA GLN A 171 -8.03 10.40 -30.27
C GLN A 171 -9.30 10.48 -29.40
N VAL A 172 -9.18 10.17 -28.12
CA VAL A 172 -10.29 10.28 -27.16
C VAL A 172 -10.72 11.74 -26.99
N ARG A 173 -9.79 12.70 -26.88
CA ARG A 173 -10.13 14.14 -26.84
C ARG A 173 -10.86 14.60 -28.10
N ASN A 174 -10.43 14.14 -29.26
CA ASN A 174 -11.06 14.53 -30.52
C ASN A 174 -12.51 14.03 -30.62
N LEU A 175 -12.76 12.82 -30.10
CA LEU A 175 -14.09 12.20 -30.02
C LEU A 175 -14.96 12.84 -28.93
N LEU A 176 -14.56 12.74 -27.67
CA LEU A 176 -15.38 13.08 -26.50
C LEU A 176 -15.20 14.52 -25.99
N GLY A 177 -14.16 15.22 -26.45
CA GLY A 177 -13.76 16.51 -25.90
C GLY A 177 -12.84 16.38 -24.69
N GLU A 178 -12.64 17.50 -23.99
CA GLU A 178 -11.81 17.52 -22.77
C GLU A 178 -12.58 16.91 -21.59
N PRO A 179 -11.93 16.08 -20.75
CA PRO A 179 -12.54 15.56 -19.54
C PRO A 179 -12.73 16.67 -18.50
N ASN A 180 -13.72 16.50 -17.63
CA ASN A 180 -13.96 17.39 -16.50
C ASN A 180 -12.92 17.18 -15.39
N GLN A 181 -12.45 15.94 -15.22
CA GLN A 181 -11.46 15.57 -14.21
C GLN A 181 -10.55 14.46 -14.72
N ILE A 182 -9.29 14.50 -14.30
CA ILE A 182 -8.29 13.46 -14.56
C ILE A 182 -7.78 12.97 -13.21
N SER A 183 -7.88 11.67 -12.94
CA SER A 183 -7.35 11.02 -11.74
C SER A 183 -6.32 9.95 -12.11
N HIS A 184 -5.37 9.69 -11.22
CA HIS A 184 -4.37 8.63 -11.40
C HIS A 184 -4.51 7.64 -10.26
N ASN A 185 -4.54 6.35 -10.56
CA ASN A 185 -4.62 5.30 -9.54
C ASN A 185 -3.22 4.79 -9.14
N ILE A 186 -3.13 4.09 -8.00
CA ILE A 186 -1.86 3.57 -7.46
C ILE A 186 -1.19 2.51 -8.35
N LEU A 187 -1.94 1.94 -9.30
CA LEU A 187 -1.44 0.96 -10.27
C LEU A 187 -0.92 1.61 -11.55
N GLY A 188 -0.90 2.96 -11.62
CA GLY A 188 -0.40 3.72 -12.76
C GLY A 188 -1.39 3.88 -13.92
N PHE A 189 -2.67 3.58 -13.69
CA PHE A 189 -3.73 3.91 -14.64
C PHE A 189 -4.15 5.37 -14.48
N GLU A 190 -4.62 5.95 -15.58
CA GLU A 190 -5.16 7.30 -15.62
C GLU A 190 -6.63 7.25 -16.03
N ASP A 191 -7.50 7.77 -15.18
CA ASP A 191 -8.94 7.78 -15.36
C ASP A 191 -9.39 9.20 -15.74
N TRP A 192 -10.04 9.31 -16.89
CA TRP A 192 -10.64 10.54 -17.39
C TRP A 192 -12.14 10.50 -17.14
N ILE A 193 -12.64 11.51 -16.43
CA ILE A 193 -14.03 11.60 -16.00
C ILE A 193 -14.71 12.73 -16.78
N TYR A 194 -15.82 12.39 -17.42
CA TYR A 194 -16.67 13.29 -18.18
C TYR A 194 -18.01 13.46 -17.43
N GLY A 195 -18.51 14.70 -17.34
CA GLY A 195 -19.65 15.05 -16.52
C GLY A 195 -19.33 15.07 -15.02
N SER A 196 -20.36 14.82 -14.20
CA SER A 196 -20.29 14.76 -12.73
C SER A 196 -19.80 13.41 -12.19
N GLY A 197 -19.27 12.53 -13.05
CA GLY A 197 -18.78 11.20 -12.70
C GLY A 197 -19.76 10.07 -13.01
N ARG A 198 -19.28 8.82 -12.83
CA ARG A 198 -19.94 7.57 -13.24
C ARG A 198 -21.40 7.42 -12.78
N TYR A 199 -21.75 7.98 -11.62
CA TYR A 199 -23.07 7.79 -11.00
C TYR A 199 -24.06 8.93 -11.21
N GLN A 200 -23.66 10.00 -11.89
CA GLN A 200 -24.49 11.21 -12.02
C GLN A 200 -24.69 11.63 -13.48
N GLY A 201 -24.76 10.65 -14.39
CA GLY A 201 -24.90 10.90 -15.83
C GLY A 201 -23.61 11.33 -16.50
N GLY A 202 -22.46 10.96 -15.93
CA GLY A 202 -21.12 11.11 -16.49
C GLY A 202 -20.53 9.78 -16.94
N GLY A 203 -19.54 9.84 -17.82
CA GLY A 203 -18.80 8.66 -18.30
C GLY A 203 -17.34 8.68 -17.83
N GLN A 204 -16.67 7.54 -17.97
CA GLN A 204 -15.28 7.38 -17.59
C GLN A 204 -14.47 6.66 -18.67
N VAL A 205 -13.24 7.09 -18.93
CA VAL A 205 -12.28 6.39 -19.79
C VAL A 205 -11.01 6.11 -18.99
N THR A 206 -10.58 4.85 -18.95
CA THR A 206 -9.38 4.39 -18.25
C THR A 206 -8.26 4.15 -19.26
N PHE A 207 -7.12 4.78 -19.02
CA PHE A 207 -5.88 4.60 -19.78
C PHE A 207 -4.89 3.75 -18.99
N GLY A 208 -4.28 2.79 -19.66
CA GLY A 208 -3.22 1.95 -19.10
C GLY A 208 -1.85 2.63 -19.07
N LEU A 209 -0.86 1.87 -18.61
CA LEU A 209 0.55 2.31 -18.52
C LEU A 209 1.16 2.76 -19.86
N GLY A 210 0.57 2.34 -20.99
CA GLY A 210 0.98 2.72 -22.35
C GLY A 210 0.25 3.95 -22.90
N ALA A 211 -0.41 4.76 -22.06
CA ALA A 211 -1.17 5.95 -22.45
C ALA A 211 -2.26 5.67 -23.52
N SER A 212 -2.81 4.46 -23.53
CA SER A 212 -3.87 4.03 -24.43
C SER A 212 -5.07 3.49 -23.65
N VAL A 213 -6.27 3.61 -24.24
CA VAL A 213 -7.53 3.19 -23.63
C VAL A 213 -7.46 1.70 -23.31
N GLU A 214 -7.71 1.34 -22.05
CA GLU A 214 -7.87 -0.05 -21.61
C GLU A 214 -9.31 -0.42 -21.30
N GLY A 215 -10.13 0.55 -20.87
CA GLY A 215 -11.56 0.39 -20.59
C GLY A 215 -12.29 1.72 -20.58
N TRP A 216 -13.62 1.69 -20.69
CA TRP A 216 -14.47 2.86 -20.57
C TRP A 216 -15.88 2.46 -20.11
N ASP A 217 -16.56 3.40 -19.45
CA ASP A 217 -17.96 3.32 -19.05
C ASP A 217 -18.69 4.51 -19.68
N GLU A 218 -19.72 4.23 -20.48
CA GLU A 218 -20.55 5.26 -21.11
C GLU A 218 -21.50 5.91 -20.09
N PRO A 219 -21.87 7.20 -20.26
CA PRO A 219 -22.82 7.87 -19.37
C PRO A 219 -24.23 7.26 -19.49
N GLU A 220 -24.85 6.97 -18.37
CA GLU A 220 -26.26 6.58 -18.32
C GLU A 220 -27.15 7.83 -18.26
N PHE A 221 -27.83 8.14 -19.35
CA PHE A 221 -28.89 9.14 -19.37
C PHE A 221 -30.22 8.42 -19.15
N ASN A 222 -30.80 8.56 -17.96
CA ASN A 222 -32.18 8.10 -17.70
C ASN A 222 -33.12 8.92 -18.61
N ASN A 223 -33.61 8.28 -19.68
CA ASN A 223 -34.66 8.82 -20.55
C ASN A 223 -36.02 8.85 -19.84
#